data_AF-A0A2E0Z3P4-F1
#
_entry.id   AF-A0A2E0Z3P4-F1
#
_cell.length_a   1.000
_cell.length_b   1.000
_cell.length_c   1.000
_cell.angle_alpha   90.00
_cell.angle_beta   90.00
_cell.angle_gamma   90.00
#
_symmetry.space_group_name_H-M   'P 1'
#
loop_
_entity.id
_entity.type
_entity.pdbx_description
1 polymer ?
#
loop_
_entity_poly.entity_id
_entity_poly.type
_entity_poly.pdbx_seq_one_letter_code
_entity_poly.pdbx_strand_id
1 'polypeptide(L)'
;MCAALLQAAPARTLEVLSVHELAAHCAHLAAAPEGADAQYCLRYIQGFIDGAVATDAQVMLGVEGAAQREESFTERALRTRLPSHAERSRAAQLAGFCLGSPLPLSAVVAAVVGDLRQLDSGADAGSPARDAVYRSLQAHFPCEEE
;
A
#
# COMPACT_ATOMS: atom_id res chain seq x y z
N MET A 1 33.72 18.04 30.38
CA MET A 1 33.55 17.39 29.05
C MET A 1 32.81 16.08 29.29
N CYS A 2 31.51 16.00 28.97
CA CYS A 2 30.72 14.78 29.10
C CYS A 2 30.49 14.20 27.70
N ALA A 3 31.20 13.12 27.37
CA ALA A 3 30.88 12.30 26.20
C ALA A 3 30.00 11.14 26.68
N ALA A 4 28.68 11.30 26.54
CA ALA A 4 27.73 10.20 26.70
C ALA A 4 27.52 9.55 25.34
N LEU A 5 28.07 8.35 25.15
CA LEU A 5 27.73 7.47 24.03
C LEU A 5 26.34 6.87 24.30
N LEU A 6 25.32 7.35 23.60
CA LEU A 6 24.01 6.72 23.55
C LEU A 6 24.13 5.40 22.76
N GLN A 7 24.12 4.28 23.46
CA GLN A 7 23.90 2.97 22.83
C GLN A 7 22.44 2.90 22.38
N ALA A 8 22.21 2.97 21.07
CA ALA A 8 20.91 2.68 20.49
C ALA A 8 20.58 1.19 20.69
N ALA A 9 19.38 0.89 21.17
CA ALA A 9 18.90 -0.49 21.25
C ALA A 9 18.82 -1.10 19.84
N PRO A 10 19.08 -2.41 19.67
CA PRO A 10 18.91 -3.06 18.38
C PRO A 10 17.46 -2.92 17.94
N ALA A 11 17.25 -2.34 16.76
CA ALA A 11 15.94 -2.30 16.12
C ALA A 11 15.50 -3.74 15.89
N ARG A 12 14.45 -4.19 16.58
CA ARG A 12 13.78 -5.44 16.21
C ARG A 12 13.10 -5.19 14.88
N THR A 13 13.54 -5.90 13.86
CA THR A 13 12.88 -5.96 12.56
C THR A 13 11.41 -6.29 12.80
N LEU A 14 10.51 -5.42 12.35
CA LEU A 14 9.07 -5.67 12.44
C LEU A 14 8.76 -7.00 11.74
N GLU A 15 8.15 -7.95 12.45
CA GLU A 15 7.67 -9.18 11.84
C GLU A 15 6.66 -8.81 10.74
N VAL A 16 6.85 -9.39 9.56
CA VAL A 16 6.02 -9.09 8.40
C VAL A 16 4.67 -9.76 8.61
N LEU A 17 3.60 -8.96 8.65
CA LEU A 17 2.23 -9.47 8.74
C LEU A 17 1.96 -10.47 7.61
N SER A 18 1.55 -11.67 7.97
CA SER A 18 1.23 -12.75 7.03
C SER A 18 -0.22 -12.69 6.54
N VAL A 19 -0.49 -13.39 5.44
CA VAL A 19 -1.85 -13.58 4.91
C VAL A 19 -2.77 -14.17 5.98
N HIS A 20 -2.33 -15.21 6.68
CA HIS A 20 -3.11 -15.87 7.73
C HIS A 20 -3.50 -14.90 8.85
N GLU A 21 -2.55 -14.13 9.37
CA GLU A 21 -2.80 -13.17 10.45
C GLU A 21 -3.78 -12.07 10.01
N LEU A 22 -3.61 -11.52 8.81
CA LEU A 22 -4.55 -10.52 8.29
C LEU A 22 -5.94 -11.13 8.06
N ALA A 23 -6.03 -12.33 7.47
CA ALA A 23 -7.29 -13.02 7.24
C ALA A 23 -8.05 -13.31 8.55
N ALA A 24 -7.32 -13.70 9.61
CA ALA A 24 -7.88 -13.94 10.94
C ALA A 24 -8.54 -12.66 11.50
N HIS A 25 -7.86 -11.51 11.42
CA HIS A 25 -8.47 -10.22 11.83
C HIS A 25 -9.69 -9.89 10.96
N CYS A 26 -9.61 -10.08 9.64
CA CYS A 26 -10.69 -9.81 8.71
C CYS A 26 -11.91 -10.74 8.89
N ALA A 27 -11.78 -11.90 9.54
CA ALA A 27 -12.90 -12.79 9.84
C ALA A 27 -13.97 -12.11 10.71
N HIS A 28 -13.59 -11.12 11.52
CA HIS A 28 -14.47 -10.41 12.45
C HIS A 28 -15.26 -9.25 11.81
N LEU A 29 -14.98 -8.90 10.54
CA LEU A 29 -15.60 -7.75 9.85
C LEU A 29 -17.13 -7.75 9.88
N ALA A 30 -17.76 -8.91 9.68
CA ALA A 30 -19.21 -9.01 9.65
C ALA A 30 -19.85 -9.06 11.04
N ALA A 31 -19.17 -9.70 12.00
CA ALA A 31 -19.72 -9.96 13.33
C ALA A 31 -19.51 -8.79 14.29
N ALA A 32 -18.39 -8.08 14.18
CA ALA A 32 -18.00 -7.00 15.07
C ALA A 32 -17.20 -5.92 14.31
N PRO A 33 -17.83 -5.13 13.42
CA PRO A 33 -17.16 -4.16 12.55
C PRO A 33 -16.41 -3.05 13.32
N GLU A 34 -16.89 -2.70 14.52
CA GLU A 34 -16.24 -1.73 15.42
C GLU A 34 -15.24 -2.39 16.39
N GLY A 35 -15.07 -3.71 16.31
CA GLY A 35 -14.13 -4.47 17.11
C GLY A 35 -12.68 -4.24 16.67
N ALA A 36 -11.73 -4.46 17.57
CA ALA A 36 -10.31 -4.24 17.31
C ALA A 36 -9.81 -5.00 16.08
N ASP A 37 -10.22 -6.25 15.89
CA ASP A 37 -9.84 -7.09 14.75
C ASP A 37 -10.38 -6.56 13.41
N ALA A 38 -11.67 -6.20 13.35
CA ALA A 38 -12.26 -5.65 12.15
C ALA A 38 -11.63 -4.29 11.79
N GLN A 39 -11.39 -3.44 12.79
CA GLN A 39 -10.70 -2.17 12.60
C GLN A 39 -9.25 -2.39 12.15
N TYR A 40 -8.55 -3.39 12.70
CA TYR A 40 -7.20 -3.74 12.25
C TYR A 40 -7.19 -4.08 10.76
N CYS A 41 -8.07 -4.99 10.32
CA CYS A 41 -8.19 -5.38 8.91
C CYS A 41 -8.50 -4.16 8.01
N LEU A 42 -9.50 -3.36 8.37
CA LEU A 42 -9.90 -2.16 7.60
C LEU A 42 -8.75 -1.16 7.47
N ARG A 43 -8.09 -0.85 8.59
CA ARG A 43 -7.01 0.14 8.63
C ARG A 43 -5.76 -0.35 7.93
N TYR A 44 -5.48 -1.66 7.98
CA TYR A 44 -4.38 -2.23 7.21
C TYR A 44 -4.60 -2.06 5.70
N ILE A 45 -5.77 -2.45 5.18
CA ILE A 45 -6.09 -2.35 3.75
C ILE A 45 -6.16 -0.88 3.32
N GLN A 46 -6.79 -0.02 4.11
CA GLN A 46 -6.83 1.42 3.83
C GLN A 46 -5.41 2.01 3.81
N GLY A 47 -4.59 1.70 4.82
CA GLY A 47 -3.21 2.17 4.89
C GLY A 47 -2.34 1.64 3.75
N PHE A 48 -2.60 0.43 3.27
CA PHE A 48 -1.95 -0.12 2.07
C PHE A 48 -2.31 0.72 0.84
N ILE A 49 -3.60 1.00 0.63
CA ILE A 49 -4.08 1.82 -0.50
C ILE A 49 -3.49 3.22 -0.43
N ASP A 50 -3.60 3.89 0.71
CA ASP A 50 -3.07 5.24 0.93
C ASP A 50 -1.55 5.28 0.71
N GLY A 51 -0.84 4.22 1.16
CA GLY A 51 0.59 4.05 0.99
C GLY A 51 1.01 3.78 -0.46
N ALA A 52 0.28 2.93 -1.19
CA ALA A 52 0.53 2.64 -2.60
C ALA A 52 0.31 3.89 -3.46
N VAL A 53 -0.80 4.62 -3.23
CA VAL A 53 -1.09 5.90 -3.91
C VAL A 53 0.00 6.94 -3.63
N ALA A 54 0.49 7.04 -2.39
CA ALA A 54 1.54 7.99 -2.02
C ALA A 54 2.91 7.62 -2.61
N THR A 55 3.24 6.33 -2.65
CA THR A 55 4.57 5.83 -3.05
C THR A 55 4.70 5.77 -4.57
N ASP A 56 3.69 5.31 -5.31
CA ASP A 56 3.78 5.23 -6.78
C ASP A 56 3.82 6.61 -7.43
N ALA A 57 3.16 7.62 -6.84
CA ALA A 57 3.25 8.98 -7.34
C ALA A 57 4.64 9.61 -7.14
N GLN A 58 5.32 9.34 -6.03
CA GLN A 58 6.59 10.02 -5.71
C GLN A 58 7.84 9.23 -6.12
N VAL A 59 7.82 7.91 -5.97
CA VAL A 59 8.96 7.06 -6.34
C VAL A 59 9.08 6.97 -7.86
N MET A 60 7.99 6.82 -8.60
CA MET A 60 8.07 6.72 -10.07
C MET A 60 8.41 8.06 -10.73
N LEU A 61 7.85 9.19 -10.25
CA LEU A 61 8.29 10.53 -10.70
C LEU A 61 9.75 10.81 -10.32
N GLY A 62 10.23 10.28 -9.18
CA GLY A 62 11.62 10.39 -8.75
C GLY A 62 12.59 9.54 -9.56
N VAL A 63 12.18 8.33 -9.98
CA VAL A 63 13.01 7.42 -10.80
C VAL A 63 13.16 7.96 -12.23
N GLU A 64 12.13 8.58 -12.81
CA GLU A 64 12.23 9.26 -14.10
C GLU A 64 13.20 10.46 -14.08
N GLY A 65 13.38 11.10 -12.91
CA GLY A 65 14.36 12.16 -12.69
C GLY A 65 15.75 11.68 -12.25
N ALA A 66 15.92 10.40 -11.90
CA ALA A 66 17.15 9.85 -11.32
C ALA A 66 18.22 9.42 -12.34
N ALA A 67 18.10 9.84 -13.60
CA ALA A 67 19.24 9.81 -14.50
C ALA A 67 20.23 10.89 -14.03
N GLN A 68 21.47 10.49 -13.71
CA GLN A 68 22.59 11.28 -13.17
C GLN A 68 22.91 12.58 -13.96
N ARG A 69 22.02 13.56 -13.93
CA ARG A 69 22.14 14.89 -14.53
C ARG A 69 21.98 15.92 -13.42
N GLU A 70 22.72 17.02 -13.52
CA GLU A 70 22.48 18.18 -12.66
C GLU A 70 21.05 18.67 -12.89
N GLU A 71 20.18 18.48 -11.91
CA GLU A 71 18.82 19.01 -11.94
C GLU A 71 18.86 20.54 -11.99
N SER A 72 18.17 21.10 -12.98
CA SER A 72 17.89 22.53 -13.05
C SER A 72 17.01 22.99 -11.88
N PHE A 73 16.98 24.29 -11.62
CA PHE A 73 16.07 24.88 -10.64
C PHE A 73 14.59 24.52 -10.95
N THR A 74 14.24 24.51 -12.24
CA THR A 74 12.89 24.19 -12.72
C THR A 74 12.53 22.74 -12.45
N GLU A 75 13.42 21.78 -12.72
CA GLU A 75 13.19 20.36 -12.41
C GLU A 75 13.00 20.12 -10.92
N ARG A 76 13.82 20.78 -10.09
CA ARG A 76 13.65 20.74 -8.63
C ARG A 76 12.30 21.27 -8.17
N ALA A 77 11.86 22.39 -8.73
CA ALA A 77 10.57 22.98 -8.43
C ALA A 77 9.40 22.10 -8.89
N LEU A 78 9.54 21.42 -10.04
CA LEU A 78 8.55 20.46 -10.53
C LEU A 78 8.47 19.21 -9.64
N ARG A 79 9.59 18.71 -9.13
CA ARG A 79 9.62 17.53 -8.27
C ARG A 79 8.96 17.75 -6.91
N THR A 80 9.05 18.96 -6.35
CA THR A 80 8.51 19.26 -5.01
C THR A 80 7.10 19.82 -5.01
N ARG A 81 6.50 20.06 -6.18
CA ARG A 81 5.11 20.54 -6.29
C ARG A 81 4.09 19.44 -6.01
N LEU A 82 2.86 19.82 -5.71
CA LEU A 82 1.74 18.88 -5.61
C LEU A 82 1.46 18.26 -7.00
N PRO A 83 1.33 16.93 -7.14
CA PRO A 83 1.09 16.30 -8.43
C PRO A 83 -0.21 16.78 -9.08
N SER A 84 -0.20 16.92 -10.39
CA SER A 84 -1.39 17.11 -11.22
C SER A 84 -2.24 15.84 -11.31
N HIS A 85 -3.46 15.96 -11.84
CA HIS A 85 -4.32 14.80 -12.07
C HIS A 85 -3.70 13.79 -13.05
N ALA A 86 -3.07 14.27 -14.13
CA ALA A 86 -2.41 13.42 -15.11
C ALA A 86 -1.23 12.66 -14.51
N GLU A 87 -0.41 13.31 -13.67
CA GLU A 87 0.69 12.66 -12.96
C GLU A 87 0.19 11.58 -11.98
N ARG A 88 -0.95 11.81 -11.31
CA ARG A 88 -1.60 10.78 -10.47
C ARG A 88 -2.13 9.60 -11.29
N SER A 89 -2.74 9.86 -12.45
CA SER A 89 -3.23 8.80 -13.35
C SER A 89 -2.08 7.94 -13.86
N ARG A 90 -1.00 8.57 -14.31
CA ARG A 90 0.23 7.88 -14.75
C ARG A 90 0.84 7.03 -13.63
N ALA A 91 0.86 7.56 -12.40
CA ALA A 91 1.32 6.79 -11.24
C ALA A 91 0.43 5.56 -10.95
N ALA A 92 -0.89 5.70 -11.06
CA ALA A 92 -1.81 4.58 -10.90
C ALA A 92 -1.64 3.49 -11.99
N GLN A 93 -1.40 3.88 -13.24
CA GLN A 93 -1.05 2.93 -14.31
C GLN A 93 0.22 2.14 -13.99
N LEU A 94 1.22 2.80 -13.40
CA LEU A 94 2.46 2.16 -12.97
C LEU A 94 2.28 1.25 -11.74
N ALA A 95 1.31 1.57 -10.87
CA ALA A 95 0.89 0.72 -9.75
C ALA A 95 0.24 -0.60 -10.22
N GLY A 96 -0.23 -0.66 -11.47
CA GLY A 96 -0.91 -1.84 -12.04
C GLY A 96 -2.34 -2.04 -11.54
N PHE A 97 -2.91 -1.09 -10.79
CA PHE A 97 -4.32 -1.09 -10.38
C PHE A 97 -4.86 0.34 -10.29
N CYS A 98 -6.15 0.51 -10.60
CA CYS A 98 -6.82 1.80 -10.63
C CYS A 98 -8.09 1.76 -9.78
N LEU A 99 -8.09 2.48 -8.66
CA LEU A 99 -9.28 2.71 -7.86
C LEU A 99 -9.99 3.95 -8.41
N GLY A 100 -10.94 3.73 -9.34
CA GLY A 100 -11.70 4.81 -9.97
C GLY A 100 -12.48 5.68 -8.98
N SER A 101 -13.03 6.81 -9.47
CA SER A 101 -13.81 7.74 -8.64
C SER A 101 -15.30 7.74 -9.03
N PRO A 102 -16.25 7.50 -8.09
CA PRO A 102 -16.10 7.11 -6.68
C PRO A 102 -16.34 5.59 -6.47
N LEU A 103 -15.30 4.86 -6.04
CA LEU A 103 -15.43 3.49 -5.53
C LEU A 103 -15.44 3.49 -3.99
N PRO A 104 -16.45 2.88 -3.33
CA PRO A 104 -16.49 2.85 -1.87
C PRO A 104 -15.40 1.91 -1.32
N LEU A 105 -14.69 2.35 -0.27
CA LEU A 105 -13.65 1.56 0.40
C LEU A 105 -14.15 0.16 0.80
N SER A 106 -15.42 0.05 1.19
CA SER A 106 -16.03 -1.24 1.57
C SER A 106 -16.03 -2.26 0.42
N ALA A 107 -16.18 -1.83 -0.84
CA ALA A 107 -16.11 -2.72 -2.00
C ALA A 107 -14.69 -3.25 -2.21
N VAL A 108 -13.69 -2.39 -2.06
CA VAL A 108 -12.27 -2.77 -2.15
C VAL A 108 -11.91 -3.75 -1.04
N VAL A 109 -12.28 -3.42 0.20
CA VAL A 109 -12.06 -4.30 1.36
C VAL A 109 -12.74 -5.65 1.14
N ALA A 110 -13.98 -5.68 0.65
CA ALA A 110 -14.71 -6.94 0.43
C ALA A 110 -14.00 -7.84 -0.60
N ALA A 111 -13.49 -7.28 -1.71
CA ALA A 111 -12.74 -8.03 -2.71
C ALA A 111 -11.43 -8.61 -2.12
N VAL A 112 -10.64 -7.76 -1.45
CA VAL A 112 -9.38 -8.15 -0.81
C VAL A 112 -9.59 -9.23 0.25
N VAL A 113 -10.59 -9.07 1.12
CA VAL A 113 -10.90 -10.07 2.14
C VAL A 113 -11.39 -11.39 1.53
N GLY A 114 -12.09 -11.32 0.40
CA GLY A 114 -12.48 -12.50 -0.39
C GLY A 114 -11.26 -13.33 -0.79
N ASP A 115 -10.24 -12.70 -1.35
CA ASP A 115 -9.01 -13.37 -1.77
C ASP A 115 -8.18 -13.87 -0.59
N LEU A 116 -8.04 -13.06 0.47
CA LEU A 116 -7.31 -13.45 1.68
C LEU A 116 -7.88 -14.73 2.30
N ARG A 117 -9.21 -14.89 2.32
CA ARG A 117 -9.86 -16.12 2.80
C ARG A 117 -9.55 -17.35 1.96
N GLN A 118 -9.33 -17.20 0.66
CA GLN A 118 -8.94 -18.32 -0.20
C GLN A 118 -7.48 -18.74 0.06
N LEU A 119 -6.63 -17.77 0.40
CA LEU A 119 -5.20 -17.99 0.64
C LEU A 119 -4.89 -18.42 2.08
N ASP A 120 -5.78 -18.14 3.04
CA ASP A 120 -5.63 -18.38 4.48
C ASP A 120 -5.23 -19.82 4.88
N SER A 121 -5.71 -20.80 4.12
CA SER A 121 -5.42 -22.23 4.37
C SER A 121 -4.50 -22.87 3.33
N GLY A 122 -3.94 -22.08 2.41
CA GLY A 122 -3.11 -22.55 1.30
C GLY A 122 -1.60 -22.47 1.58
N ALA A 123 -0.81 -22.81 0.57
CA ALA A 123 0.65 -22.66 0.62
C ALA A 123 1.10 -21.20 0.85
N ASP A 124 0.24 -20.24 0.49
CA ASP A 124 0.48 -18.80 0.61
C ASP A 124 0.08 -18.22 1.98
N ALA A 125 -0.45 -19.02 2.91
CA ALA A 125 -0.92 -18.54 4.22
C ALA A 125 0.17 -17.81 5.03
N GLY A 126 1.42 -18.28 4.94
CA GLY A 126 2.58 -17.67 5.59
C GLY A 126 3.26 -16.57 4.77
N SER A 127 2.76 -16.25 3.57
CA SER A 127 3.34 -15.20 2.73
C SER A 127 2.99 -13.80 3.26
N PRO A 128 3.75 -12.75 2.90
CA PRO A 128 3.45 -11.38 3.31
C PRO A 128 2.06 -10.93 2.85
N ALA A 129 1.24 -10.43 3.79
CA ALA A 129 -0.11 -9.97 3.50
C ALA A 129 -0.12 -8.85 2.44
N ARG A 130 0.90 -7.98 2.46
CA ARG A 130 1.06 -6.91 1.46
C ARG A 130 1.08 -7.42 0.02
N ASP A 131 1.68 -8.59 -0.23
CA ASP A 131 1.82 -9.14 -1.58
C ASP A 131 0.48 -9.72 -2.05
N ALA A 132 -0.29 -10.32 -1.12
CA ALA A 132 -1.64 -10.76 -1.40
C ALA A 132 -2.61 -9.60 -1.64
N VAL A 133 -2.55 -8.53 -0.82
CA VAL A 133 -3.36 -7.32 -1.00
C VAL A 133 -3.04 -6.67 -2.35
N TYR A 134 -1.76 -6.52 -2.70
CA TYR A 134 -1.36 -5.94 -3.98
C TYR A 134 -1.88 -6.75 -5.17
N ARG A 135 -1.69 -8.08 -5.16
CA ARG A 135 -2.20 -8.97 -6.23
C ARG A 135 -3.72 -8.93 -6.34
N SER A 136 -4.42 -8.87 -5.20
CA SER A 136 -5.88 -8.73 -5.18
C SER A 136 -6.33 -7.43 -5.85
N LEU A 137 -5.68 -6.30 -5.54
CA LEU A 137 -6.00 -5.02 -6.16
C LEU A 137 -5.78 -5.03 -7.67
N GLN A 138 -4.68 -5.63 -8.15
CA GLN A 138 -4.42 -5.79 -9.60
C GLN A 138 -5.47 -6.67 -10.29
N ALA A 139 -5.93 -7.73 -9.63
CA ALA A 139 -6.90 -8.67 -10.21
C ALA A 139 -8.32 -8.07 -10.29
N HIS A 140 -8.75 -7.35 -9.25
CA HIS A 140 -10.13 -6.83 -9.16
C HIS A 140 -10.29 -5.41 -9.69
N PHE A 141 -9.21 -4.62 -9.74
CA PHE A 141 -9.24 -3.21 -10.15
C PHE A 141 -8.16 -2.90 -11.20
N PRO A 142 -8.13 -3.60 -12.36
CA PRO A 142 -7.19 -3.27 -13.43
C PRO A 142 -7.45 -1.86 -13.96
N CYS A 143 -6.39 -1.16 -14.37
CA CYS A 143 -6.52 0.09 -15.09
C CYS A 143 -7.08 -0.16 -16.50
N GLU A 144 -8.09 0.59 -16.89
CA GLU A 144 -8.54 0.61 -18.29
C GLU A 144 -7.44 1.28 -19.14
N GLU A 145 -7.17 0.71 -20.32
CA GLU A 145 -6.33 1.36 -21.33
C GLU A 145 -7.17 2.49 -21.94
N GLU A 146 -6.78 3.75 -21.70
CA GLU A 146 -7.35 4.93 -22.40
C GLU A 146 -6.84 5.03 -23.84
#